data_AF-A0A1C7FA62-F1
#
_entry.id   AF-A0A1C7FA62-F1
#
_cell.length_a   1.000
_cell.length_b   1.000
_cell.length_c   1.000
_cell.angle_alpha   90.00
_cell.angle_beta   90.00
_cell.angle_gamma   90.00
#
_symmetry.space_group_name_H-M   'P 1'
#
loop_
_entity.id
_entity.type
_entity.pdbx_description
1 polymer ?
#
loop_
_entity_poly.entity_id
_entity_poly.type
_entity_poly.pdbx_seq_one_letter_code
_entity_poly.pdbx_strand_id
1 'polypeptide(L)'
;MVAHNPLCSLKSHHRSHQHGFSLIENVIAICLAGFLMIAFSSLLAPAAVQSADALTQQRASQLATWLLQEMYSREFDEVNIQHIERCGSDSLACSSEVGIDSNDMNNLRDDFDDYDTHGVAMPISEFGLNIDGAYQGFLVTIAVRYANDQFQALPLGSAPTPTKIVTLTIQRGQDGQALTFNAFRSNY
;
A
#
# COMPACT_ATOMS: atom_id res chain seq x y z
N MET A 1 -40.64 69.22 -59.27
CA MET A 1 -41.02 67.82 -59.56
C MET A 1 -40.22 66.95 -58.59
N VAL A 2 -40.95 66.17 -57.80
CA VAL A 2 -40.53 64.97 -57.05
C VAL A 2 -39.57 65.14 -55.86
N ALA A 3 -40.18 65.01 -54.68
CA ALA A 3 -39.57 64.60 -53.42
C ALA A 3 -39.28 63.09 -53.45
N HIS A 4 -38.18 62.64 -52.82
CA HIS A 4 -38.04 61.24 -52.43
C HIS A 4 -37.50 61.11 -51.00
N ASN A 5 -38.36 60.53 -50.15
CA ASN A 5 -38.17 60.10 -48.77
C ASN A 5 -37.05 59.06 -48.61
N PRO A 6 -36.35 59.03 -47.45
CA PRO A 6 -35.69 57.83 -46.98
C PRO A 6 -36.71 56.93 -46.23
N LEU A 7 -36.80 55.66 -46.62
CA LEU A 7 -37.54 54.63 -45.89
C LEU A 7 -36.78 54.31 -44.59
N CYS A 8 -37.38 54.68 -43.46
CA CYS A 8 -36.90 54.29 -42.13
C CYS A 8 -37.37 52.86 -41.82
N SER A 9 -36.43 51.92 -41.75
CA SER A 9 -36.67 50.53 -41.34
C SER A 9 -36.87 50.45 -39.82
N LEU A 10 -38.08 50.05 -39.39
CA LEU A 10 -38.40 49.82 -37.97
C LEU A 10 -37.94 48.42 -37.55
N LYS A 11 -36.85 48.36 -36.76
CA LYS A 11 -36.48 47.17 -35.98
C LYS A 11 -37.47 47.01 -34.80
N SER A 12 -38.22 45.92 -34.81
CA SER A 12 -39.07 45.49 -33.70
C SER A 12 -38.19 44.96 -32.55
N HIS A 13 -38.17 45.67 -31.42
CA HIS A 13 -37.55 45.20 -30.18
C HIS A 13 -38.55 44.37 -29.38
N HIS A 14 -38.41 43.04 -29.42
CA HIS A 14 -39.12 42.16 -28.51
C HIS A 14 -38.55 42.35 -27.09
N ARG A 15 -39.29 43.01 -26.21
CA ARG A 15 -38.93 43.11 -24.78
C ARG A 15 -39.24 41.79 -24.10
N SER A 16 -38.21 41.07 -23.66
CA SER A 16 -38.36 39.95 -22.74
C SER A 16 -38.71 40.49 -21.35
N HIS A 17 -39.93 40.21 -20.87
CA HIS A 17 -40.32 40.49 -19.49
C HIS A 17 -39.47 39.65 -18.55
N GLN A 18 -38.62 40.28 -17.73
CA GLN A 18 -37.98 39.61 -16.61
C GLN A 18 -39.01 39.43 -15.50
N HIS A 19 -39.43 38.19 -15.25
CA HIS A 19 -40.19 37.84 -14.07
C HIS A 19 -39.23 37.65 -12.89
N GLY A 20 -39.40 38.44 -11.84
CA GLY A 20 -38.66 38.30 -10.58
C GLY A 20 -39.18 37.11 -9.78
N PHE A 21 -38.34 36.57 -8.89
CA PHE A 21 -38.70 35.49 -7.98
C PHE A 21 -39.68 35.96 -6.90
N SER A 22 -40.61 35.08 -6.51
CA SER A 22 -41.48 35.34 -5.36
C SER A 22 -40.72 35.15 -4.05
N LEU A 23 -41.11 35.88 -2.99
CA LEU A 23 -40.50 35.75 -1.67
C LEU A 23 -40.63 34.32 -1.12
N ILE A 24 -41.79 33.67 -1.32
CA ILE A 24 -42.01 32.30 -0.86
C ILE A 24 -41.13 31.29 -1.60
N GLU A 25 -40.83 31.53 -2.87
CA GLU A 25 -40.00 30.64 -3.69
C GLU A 25 -38.56 30.63 -3.19
N ASN A 26 -38.04 31.81 -2.82
CA ASN A 26 -36.70 31.93 -2.26
C ASN A 26 -36.60 31.30 -0.85
N VAL A 27 -37.65 31.42 -0.03
CA VAL A 27 -37.72 30.73 1.28
C VAL A 27 -37.69 29.21 1.10
N ILE A 28 -38.45 28.67 0.16
CA ILE A 28 -38.44 27.22 -0.12
C ILE A 28 -37.07 26.80 -0.66
N ALA A 29 -36.44 27.60 -1.53
CA ALA A 29 -35.12 27.31 -2.08
C ALA A 29 -34.03 27.22 -1.00
N ILE A 30 -33.97 28.17 -0.05
CA ILE A 30 -32.97 28.12 1.04
C ILE A 30 -33.23 26.96 1.99
N CYS A 31 -34.50 26.60 2.25
CA CYS A 31 -34.85 25.44 3.06
C CYS A 31 -34.38 24.15 2.38
N LEU A 32 -34.66 23.98 1.08
CA LEU A 32 -34.22 22.83 0.31
C LEU A 32 -32.69 22.77 0.21
N ALA A 33 -32.01 23.89 -0.02
CA ALA A 33 -30.56 23.95 -0.03
C ALA A 33 -29.96 23.54 1.33
N GLY A 34 -30.58 23.94 2.45
CA GLY A 34 -30.18 23.51 3.78
C GLY A 34 -30.31 22.00 3.99
N PHE A 35 -31.44 21.40 3.58
CA PHE A 35 -31.62 19.95 3.63
C PHE A 35 -30.60 19.20 2.75
N LEU A 36 -30.32 19.71 1.55
CA LEU A 36 -29.31 19.14 0.67
C LEU A 36 -27.91 19.19 1.29
N MET A 37 -27.55 20.30 1.93
CA MET A 37 -26.22 20.44 2.55
C MET A 37 -26.03 19.47 3.72
N ILE A 38 -27.08 19.20 4.50
CA ILE A 38 -27.05 18.20 5.57
C ILE A 38 -26.82 16.79 4.98
N ALA A 39 -27.59 16.42 3.95
CA ALA A 39 -27.45 15.13 3.28
C ALA A 39 -26.09 14.96 2.58
N PHE A 40 -25.55 16.03 2.03
CA PHE A 40 -24.22 16.02 1.40
C PHE A 40 -23.09 15.87 2.41
N SER A 41 -23.21 16.53 3.57
CA SER A 41 -22.23 16.45 4.65
C SER A 41 -22.12 15.02 5.23
N SER A 42 -23.24 14.31 5.36
CA SER A 42 -23.25 12.92 5.82
C SER A 42 -22.64 11.93 4.81
N LEU A 43 -22.58 12.28 3.52
CA LEU A 43 -21.88 11.49 2.49
C LEU A 43 -20.37 11.77 2.46
N LEU A 44 -19.95 13.01 2.71
CA LEU A 44 -18.54 13.42 2.66
C LEU A 44 -17.73 12.92 3.87
N ALA A 45 -18.32 12.93 5.06
CA ALA A 45 -17.63 12.52 6.28
C ALA A 45 -17.01 11.10 6.20
N PRO A 46 -17.75 10.04 5.79
CA PRO A 46 -17.15 8.71 5.65
C PRO A 46 -16.17 8.60 4.47
N ALA A 47 -16.36 9.37 3.39
CA ALA A 47 -15.47 9.35 2.23
C ALA A 47 -14.05 9.84 2.58
N ALA A 48 -13.94 10.85 3.45
CA ALA A 48 -12.66 11.37 3.91
C ALA A 48 -11.85 10.32 4.70
N VAL A 49 -12.50 9.59 5.61
CA VAL A 49 -11.85 8.54 6.42
C VAL A 49 -11.34 7.40 5.54
N GLN A 50 -12.18 6.91 4.63
CA GLN A 50 -11.79 5.84 3.70
C GLN A 50 -10.60 6.22 2.81
N SER A 51 -10.50 7.50 2.42
CA SER A 51 -9.36 7.98 1.64
C SER A 51 -8.03 7.92 2.39
N ALA A 52 -8.04 8.19 3.70
CA ALA A 52 -6.83 8.14 4.53
C ALA A 52 -6.35 6.68 4.75
N ASP A 53 -7.29 5.75 4.90
CA ASP A 53 -7.00 4.32 5.00
C ASP A 53 -6.44 3.80 3.67
N ALA A 54 -7.04 4.13 2.53
CA ALA A 54 -6.56 3.74 1.21
C ALA A 54 -5.12 4.21 0.96
N LEU A 55 -4.80 5.45 1.33
CA LEU A 55 -3.42 5.97 1.24
C LEU A 55 -2.45 5.20 2.13
N THR A 56 -2.88 4.78 3.31
CA THR A 56 -2.07 3.99 4.25
C THR A 56 -1.79 2.60 3.69
N GLN A 57 -2.81 1.95 3.14
CA GLN A 57 -2.70 0.65 2.47
C GLN A 57 -1.78 0.72 1.24
N GLN A 58 -1.89 1.78 0.43
CA GLN A 58 -1.02 1.99 -0.74
C GLN A 58 0.45 2.18 -0.34
N ARG A 59 0.72 2.80 0.81
CA ARG A 59 2.09 2.95 1.33
C ARG A 59 2.61 1.63 1.90
N ALA A 60 1.77 0.89 2.61
CA ALA A 60 2.12 -0.44 3.10
C ALA A 60 2.48 -1.40 1.95
N SER A 61 1.73 -1.38 0.83
CA SER A 61 2.04 -2.23 -0.33
C SER A 61 3.34 -1.83 -1.04
N GLN A 62 3.68 -0.53 -1.05
CA GLN A 62 4.97 -0.06 -1.56
C GLN A 62 6.12 -0.54 -0.67
N LEU A 63 6.00 -0.41 0.65
CA LEU A 63 6.98 -0.93 1.60
C LEU A 63 7.15 -2.44 1.44
N ALA A 64 6.05 -3.18 1.29
CA ALA A 64 6.09 -4.61 1.03
C ALA A 64 6.90 -4.95 -0.21
N THR A 65 6.65 -4.22 -1.30
CA THR A 65 7.35 -4.44 -2.57
C THR A 65 8.85 -4.17 -2.45
N TRP A 66 9.23 -3.07 -1.78
CA TRP A 66 10.64 -2.72 -1.56
C TRP A 66 11.36 -3.77 -0.71
N LEU A 67 10.78 -4.18 0.41
CA LEU A 67 11.35 -5.22 1.28
C LEU A 67 11.47 -6.55 0.56
N LEU A 68 10.43 -6.97 -0.17
CA LEU A 68 10.49 -8.21 -0.94
C LEU A 68 11.59 -8.13 -2.00
N GLN A 69 11.71 -7.03 -2.74
CA GLN A 69 12.79 -6.85 -3.72
C GLN A 69 14.18 -6.92 -3.10
N GLU A 70 14.36 -6.33 -1.92
CA GLU A 70 15.61 -6.44 -1.18
C GLU A 70 15.90 -7.89 -0.78
N MET A 71 14.94 -8.59 -0.16
CA MET A 71 15.09 -10.02 0.20
C MET A 71 15.38 -10.89 -1.04
N TYR A 72 14.67 -10.68 -2.14
CA TYR A 72 14.90 -11.41 -3.40
C TYR A 72 16.25 -11.14 -4.04
N SER A 73 16.91 -10.03 -3.67
CA SER A 73 18.26 -9.71 -4.13
C SER A 73 19.36 -10.43 -3.35
N ARG A 74 19.01 -11.02 -2.21
CA ARG A 74 19.92 -11.82 -1.38
C ARG A 74 19.91 -13.28 -1.80
N GLU A 75 20.90 -13.99 -1.29
CA GLU A 75 21.06 -15.41 -1.56
C GLU A 75 20.01 -16.24 -0.83
N PHE A 76 19.83 -17.50 -1.23
CA PHE A 76 18.77 -18.33 -0.66
C PHE A 76 19.04 -18.77 0.78
N ASP A 77 20.30 -18.96 1.12
CA ASP A 77 20.80 -19.56 2.36
C ASP A 77 22.26 -19.13 2.53
N GLU A 78 22.75 -19.06 3.76
CA GLU A 78 24.09 -18.63 4.07
C GLU A 78 25.18 -19.53 3.49
N VAL A 79 24.88 -20.82 3.30
CA VAL A 79 25.83 -21.77 2.69
C VAL A 79 26.03 -21.50 1.19
N ASN A 80 25.10 -20.77 0.55
CA ASN A 80 25.22 -20.41 -0.85
C ASN A 80 26.17 -19.23 -1.08
N ILE A 81 26.53 -18.44 -0.07
CA ILE A 81 27.24 -17.14 -0.20
C ILE A 81 28.50 -17.21 -1.07
N GLN A 82 29.15 -18.38 -1.12
CA GLN A 82 30.34 -18.60 -1.95
C GLN A 82 30.06 -18.91 -3.43
N HIS A 83 28.80 -18.98 -3.84
CA HIS A 83 28.30 -19.21 -5.21
C HIS A 83 28.81 -20.49 -5.91
N ILE A 84 29.35 -21.46 -5.17
CA ILE A 84 29.95 -22.66 -5.76
C ILE A 84 28.89 -23.72 -6.09
N GLU A 85 27.90 -23.88 -5.22
CA GLU A 85 26.85 -24.88 -5.36
C GLU A 85 25.58 -24.44 -4.62
N ARG A 86 24.43 -24.96 -5.06
CA ARG A 86 23.15 -24.72 -4.38
C ARG A 86 23.08 -25.54 -3.10
N CYS A 87 22.51 -24.97 -2.04
CA CYS A 87 22.15 -25.75 -0.87
C CYS A 87 21.05 -26.77 -1.20
N GLY A 88 21.10 -27.93 -0.54
CA GLY A 88 20.24 -29.07 -0.86
C GLY A 88 20.73 -29.91 -2.05
N SER A 89 21.95 -29.67 -2.52
CA SER A 89 22.67 -30.59 -3.42
C SER A 89 23.28 -31.75 -2.64
N ASP A 90 23.70 -32.82 -3.33
CA ASP A 90 24.30 -34.00 -2.69
C ASP A 90 25.58 -33.66 -1.90
N SER A 91 26.27 -32.58 -2.25
CA SER A 91 27.52 -32.12 -1.63
C SER A 91 27.35 -30.98 -0.62
N LEU A 92 26.20 -30.29 -0.59
CA LEU A 92 25.97 -29.15 0.28
C LEU A 92 24.54 -29.15 0.85
N ALA A 93 24.41 -29.41 2.14
CA ALA A 93 23.14 -29.27 2.86
C ALA A 93 22.84 -27.79 3.14
N CYS A 94 21.56 -27.39 3.04
CA CYS A 94 21.11 -26.09 3.55
C CYS A 94 21.15 -26.04 5.07
N SER A 95 21.17 -24.83 5.60
CA SER A 95 20.97 -24.59 7.03
C SER A 95 19.58 -25.01 7.49
N SER A 96 19.46 -25.38 8.76
CA SER A 96 18.18 -25.70 9.40
C SER A 96 17.65 -24.57 10.28
N GLU A 97 18.50 -23.61 10.59
CA GLU A 97 18.14 -22.41 11.34
C GLU A 97 17.68 -21.32 10.36
N VAL A 98 16.80 -20.44 10.81
CA VAL A 98 16.21 -19.36 10.00
C VAL A 98 16.29 -18.08 10.82
N GLY A 99 16.81 -17.02 10.23
CA GLY A 99 17.04 -15.74 10.88
C GLY A 99 18.53 -15.47 11.08
N ILE A 100 18.83 -14.30 11.64
CA ILE A 100 20.21 -13.81 11.84
C ILE A 100 21.05 -14.86 12.57
N ASP A 101 22.19 -15.21 11.98
CA ASP A 101 23.02 -16.31 12.43
C ASP A 101 24.39 -15.85 12.98
N SER A 102 25.31 -16.81 13.19
CA SER A 102 26.65 -16.53 13.73
C SER A 102 27.66 -15.99 12.71
N ASN A 103 27.34 -16.07 11.42
CA ASN A 103 28.17 -15.60 10.33
C ASN A 103 27.87 -14.12 9.99
N ASP A 104 26.69 -13.61 10.40
CA ASP A 104 26.26 -12.22 10.28
C ASP A 104 27.08 -11.24 11.13
N MET A 105 28.20 -10.78 10.57
CA MET A 105 29.03 -9.76 11.20
C MET A 105 28.24 -8.45 11.32
N ASN A 106 27.92 -8.02 12.54
CA ASN A 106 27.16 -6.79 12.87
C ASN A 106 25.67 -6.81 12.51
N ASN A 107 24.99 -7.97 12.52
CA ASN A 107 23.58 -8.09 12.12
C ASN A 107 23.31 -7.58 10.70
N LEU A 108 24.29 -7.72 9.80
CA LEU A 108 24.01 -7.55 8.38
C LEU A 108 23.07 -8.68 7.95
N ARG A 109 22.20 -8.39 6.98
CA ARG A 109 21.30 -9.39 6.39
C ARG A 109 21.82 -9.70 5.01
N ASP A 110 22.53 -10.81 4.89
CA ASP A 110 23.24 -11.17 3.67
C ASP A 110 22.55 -12.31 2.87
N ASP A 111 21.62 -13.02 3.50
CA ASP A 111 20.75 -14.01 2.84
C ASP A 111 19.25 -13.67 2.93
N PHE A 112 18.40 -14.61 2.49
CA PHE A 112 16.95 -14.41 2.39
C PHE A 112 16.24 -14.51 3.74
N ASP A 113 16.73 -15.30 4.68
CA ASP A 113 16.09 -15.62 5.95
C ASP A 113 16.54 -14.73 7.12
N ASP A 114 17.65 -14.01 7.01
CA ASP A 114 18.09 -13.03 8.00
C ASP A 114 17.09 -11.88 8.27
N TYR A 115 16.09 -11.75 7.39
CA TYR A 115 15.01 -10.80 7.54
C TYR A 115 13.93 -11.27 8.52
N ASP A 116 13.96 -12.54 8.98
CA ASP A 116 13.02 -13.05 9.98
C ASP A 116 13.11 -12.24 11.28
N THR A 117 11.94 -11.81 11.75
CA THR A 117 11.79 -10.96 12.94
C THR A 117 11.41 -11.74 14.20
N HIS A 118 11.33 -13.06 14.08
CA HIS A 118 10.80 -14.01 15.06
C HIS A 118 9.43 -13.60 15.64
N GLY A 119 8.59 -12.98 14.81
CA GLY A 119 7.26 -12.52 15.18
C GLY A 119 7.24 -11.17 15.92
N VAL A 120 8.36 -10.46 16.00
CA VAL A 120 8.45 -9.14 16.63
C VAL A 120 8.15 -8.05 15.59
N ALA A 121 7.26 -7.13 15.93
CA ALA A 121 6.99 -5.96 15.09
C ALA A 121 8.11 -4.93 15.26
N MET A 122 8.89 -4.74 14.20
CA MET A 122 10.03 -3.81 14.17
C MET A 122 9.74 -2.59 13.29
N PRO A 123 10.27 -1.41 13.60
CA PRO A 123 10.11 -0.24 12.74
C PRO A 123 10.88 -0.43 11.43
N ILE A 124 10.39 0.20 10.36
CA ILE A 124 11.01 0.10 9.02
C ILE A 124 12.48 0.57 8.97
N SER A 125 12.92 1.37 9.95
CA SER A 125 14.31 1.81 10.09
C SER A 125 15.29 0.65 10.32
N GLU A 126 14.86 -0.43 10.97
CA GLU A 126 15.70 -1.62 11.20
C GLU A 126 16.05 -2.35 9.90
N PHE A 127 15.31 -2.07 8.83
CA PHE A 127 15.51 -2.61 7.48
C PHE A 127 16.14 -1.58 6.54
N GLY A 128 16.77 -0.52 7.08
CA GLY A 128 17.43 0.51 6.27
C GLY A 128 16.47 1.39 5.45
N LEU A 129 15.16 1.30 5.68
CA LEU A 129 14.17 2.12 5.00
C LEU A 129 14.00 3.48 5.69
N ASN A 130 13.78 4.52 4.88
CA ASN A 130 13.66 5.88 5.37
C ASN A 130 12.33 6.09 6.13
N ILE A 131 12.44 6.64 7.34
CA ILE A 131 11.32 6.91 8.26
C ILE A 131 10.72 8.31 8.14
N ASP A 132 11.09 9.12 7.14
CA ASP A 132 10.65 10.52 7.08
C ASP A 132 9.27 10.67 6.40
N GLY A 133 8.47 11.55 6.97
CA GLY A 133 7.19 11.98 6.42
C GLY A 133 6.14 10.88 6.34
N ALA A 134 5.80 10.48 5.12
CA ALA A 134 4.62 9.66 4.82
C ALA A 134 4.68 8.20 5.34
N TYR A 135 5.89 7.72 5.64
CA TYR A 135 6.17 6.35 6.09
C TYR A 135 6.45 6.24 7.60
N GLN A 136 6.18 7.30 8.36
CA GLN A 136 6.33 7.27 9.82
C GLN A 136 5.35 6.29 10.48
N GLY A 137 5.84 5.62 11.51
CA GLY A 137 5.05 4.74 12.37
C GLY A 137 4.64 3.42 11.72
N PHE A 138 5.17 3.05 10.56
CA PHE A 138 5.01 1.70 10.03
C PHE A 138 5.89 0.71 10.80
N LEU A 139 5.28 -0.41 11.15
CA LEU A 139 5.90 -1.57 11.75
C LEU A 139 5.79 -2.74 10.79
N VAL A 140 6.83 -3.56 10.78
CA VAL A 140 6.97 -4.72 9.91
C VAL A 140 7.26 -5.93 10.78
N THR A 141 6.56 -7.01 10.49
CA THR A 141 6.84 -8.35 11.03
C THR A 141 7.05 -9.26 9.84
N ILE A 142 8.21 -9.91 9.80
CA ILE A 142 8.60 -10.84 8.74
C ILE A 142 8.78 -12.21 9.39
N ALA A 143 8.17 -13.23 8.79
CA ALA A 143 8.38 -14.62 9.16
C ALA A 143 8.78 -15.39 7.91
N VAL A 144 9.96 -16.01 7.93
CA VAL A 144 10.50 -16.85 6.88
C VAL A 144 10.46 -18.30 7.34
N ARG A 145 9.95 -19.20 6.50
CA ARG A 145 9.85 -20.63 6.80
C ARG A 145 10.17 -21.44 5.56
N TYR A 146 10.68 -22.65 5.72
CA TYR A 146 10.67 -23.63 4.64
C TYR A 146 9.23 -23.98 4.25
N ALA A 147 9.00 -24.22 2.96
CA ALA A 147 7.71 -24.60 2.41
C ALA A 147 7.76 -26.03 1.85
N ASN A 148 6.68 -26.77 2.02
CA ASN A 148 6.51 -28.09 1.39
C ASN A 148 6.05 -27.96 -0.08
N ASP A 149 5.96 -29.08 -0.79
CA ASP A 149 5.48 -29.16 -2.18
C ASP A 149 4.01 -28.71 -2.36
N GLN A 150 3.27 -28.54 -1.26
CA GLN A 150 1.92 -27.96 -1.25
C GLN A 150 1.92 -26.45 -0.92
N PHE A 151 3.08 -25.79 -0.96
CA PHE A 151 3.25 -24.36 -0.67
C PHE A 151 2.79 -23.95 0.74
N GLN A 152 2.91 -24.86 1.71
CA GLN A 152 2.57 -24.59 3.11
C GLN A 152 3.85 -24.38 3.92
N ALA A 153 3.84 -23.37 4.79
CA ALA A 153 4.91 -23.12 5.75
C ALA A 153 5.06 -24.31 6.69
N LEU A 154 6.27 -24.83 6.80
CA LEU A 154 6.66 -25.85 7.76
C LEU A 154 6.96 -25.22 9.13
N PRO A 155 6.83 -26.00 10.24
CA PRO A 155 7.27 -25.56 11.55
C PRO A 155 8.75 -25.15 11.58
N LEU A 156 9.14 -24.24 12.47
CA LEU A 156 10.58 -23.91 12.66
C LEU A 156 11.36 -25.17 13.05
N GLY A 157 12.60 -25.27 12.58
CA GLY A 157 13.46 -26.44 12.79
C GLY A 157 13.06 -27.67 11.97
N SER A 158 12.16 -27.53 11.01
CA SER A 158 11.89 -28.58 10.02
C SER A 158 13.11 -28.79 9.11
N ALA A 159 13.20 -29.98 8.50
CA ALA A 159 14.24 -30.25 7.53
C ALA A 159 14.20 -29.25 6.36
N PRO A 160 15.36 -28.79 5.85
CA PRO A 160 15.39 -27.80 4.80
C PRO A 160 14.74 -28.31 3.51
N THR A 161 13.97 -27.45 2.86
CA THR A 161 13.33 -27.72 1.57
C THR A 161 13.82 -26.72 0.52
N PRO A 162 13.69 -27.02 -0.79
CA PRO A 162 14.20 -26.12 -1.83
C PRO A 162 13.38 -24.83 -2.03
N THR A 163 12.39 -24.57 -1.17
CA THR A 163 11.54 -23.39 -1.24
C THR A 163 11.33 -22.80 0.15
N LYS A 164 11.56 -21.50 0.29
CA LYS A 164 11.22 -20.70 1.47
C LYS A 164 9.97 -19.86 1.16
N ILE A 165 9.08 -19.72 2.14
CA ILE A 165 7.95 -18.79 2.12
C ILE A 165 8.25 -17.65 3.09
N VAL A 166 8.01 -16.42 2.66
CA VAL A 166 8.01 -15.23 3.50
C VAL A 166 6.58 -14.76 3.70
N THR A 167 6.19 -14.59 4.97
CA THR A 167 4.97 -13.92 5.38
C THR A 167 5.34 -12.57 5.96
N LEU A 168 5.01 -11.52 5.21
CA LEU A 168 5.30 -10.13 5.53
C LEU A 168 4.03 -9.44 6.02
N THR A 169 4.03 -8.96 7.26
CA THR A 169 2.91 -8.21 7.83
C THR A 169 3.33 -6.79 8.11
N ILE A 170 2.60 -5.82 7.55
CA ILE A 170 2.88 -4.39 7.68
C ILE A 170 1.67 -3.71 8.29
N GLN A 171 1.90 -2.93 9.35
CA GLN A 171 0.85 -2.18 10.04
C GLN A 171 1.36 -0.79 10.44
N ARG A 172 0.44 0.17 10.59
CA ARG A 172 0.79 1.52 11.09
C ARG A 172 0.43 1.61 12.57
N GLY A 173 1.42 1.81 13.44
CA GLY A 173 1.24 1.76 14.89
C GLY A 173 0.87 0.36 15.38
N GLN A 174 0.56 0.24 16.67
CA GLN A 174 0.21 -1.04 17.30
C GLN A 174 -1.24 -1.46 17.03
N ASP A 175 -2.15 -0.49 16.80
CA ASP A 175 -3.59 -0.73 16.61
C ASP A 175 -4.04 -0.57 15.13
N GLY A 176 -3.09 -0.38 14.22
CA GLY A 176 -3.40 -0.20 12.79
C GLY A 176 -3.90 -1.49 12.13
N GLN A 177 -4.63 -1.35 11.02
CA GLN A 177 -4.95 -2.50 10.19
C GLN A 177 -3.67 -3.11 9.61
N ALA A 178 -3.45 -4.39 9.90
CA ALA A 178 -2.33 -5.15 9.39
C ALA A 178 -2.62 -5.67 7.98
N LEU A 179 -1.68 -5.43 7.06
CA LEU A 179 -1.70 -5.99 5.72
C LEU A 179 -0.65 -7.09 5.63
N THR A 180 -1.10 -8.30 5.29
CA THR A 180 -0.24 -9.48 5.16
C THR A 180 -0.03 -9.83 3.70
N PHE A 181 1.23 -10.07 3.34
CA PHE A 181 1.67 -10.48 2.03
C PHE A 181 2.44 -11.80 2.17
N ASN A 182 2.19 -12.74 1.27
CA ASN A 182 2.95 -13.98 1.18
C ASN A 182 3.71 -14.00 -0.12
N ALA A 183 4.99 -14.36 -0.06
CA ALA A 183 5.82 -14.55 -1.23
C ALA A 183 6.68 -15.81 -1.07
N PHE A 184 7.14 -16.37 -2.18
CA PHE A 184 7.91 -17.60 -2.19
C PHE A 184 9.24 -17.37 -2.90
N ARG A 185 10.31 -17.91 -2.33
CA ARG A 185 11.63 -17.99 -2.95
C ARG A 185 11.96 -19.46 -3.15
N SER A 186 12.21 -19.84 -4.40
CA SER A 186 12.78 -21.16 -4.71
C SER A 186 14.27 -21.03 -4.96
N ASN A 187 15.01 -22.10 -4.65
CA ASN A 187 16.44 -22.25 -4.89
C ASN A 187 16.75 -22.84 -6.29
N TYR A 188 15.81 -22.73 -7.25
CA TYR A 188 15.93 -23.21 -8.64
C TYR A 188 15.79 -22.09 -9.66
#